data_AF-A0A352VJ08-F1
#
_entry.id   AF-A0A352VJ08-F1
#
_cell.length_a   1.000
_cell.length_b   1.000
_cell.length_c   1.000
_cell.angle_alpha   90.00
_cell.angle_beta   90.00
_cell.angle_gamma   90.00
#
_symmetry.space_group_name_H-M   'P 1'
#
loop_
_entity.id
_entity.type
_entity.pdbx_description
1 polymer ?
#
loop_
_entity_poly.entity_id
_entity_poly.type
_entity_poly.pdbx_seq_one_letter_code
_entity_poly.pdbx_strand_id
1 'polypeptide(L)'
;MSVGSYRFKSGVSAFFEMATADAREVLPDHLEPIEVTHQRSILSVTAFLFDDSVVGPYTELMFSVIVPPMVAEWGQHAKAGFFPFLAATSSAEARRIKSERFHFPYHPDDIDAQFIETNEKLRVR
;
A
#
# COMPACT_ATOMS: atom_id res chain seq x y z
N MET A 1 -9.45 -9.36 24.19
CA MET A 1 -9.47 -8.45 23.02
C MET A 1 -9.59 -9.30 21.78
N SER A 2 -10.68 -9.19 21.02
CA SER A 2 -10.79 -9.87 19.73
C SER A 2 -9.74 -9.28 18.79
N VAL A 3 -8.98 -10.14 18.11
CA VAL A 3 -8.08 -9.70 17.04
C VAL A 3 -8.99 -9.24 15.89
N GLY A 4 -9.14 -7.92 15.72
CA GLY A 4 -9.86 -7.38 14.56
C GLY A 4 -9.16 -7.81 13.28
N SER A 5 -9.86 -8.52 12.40
CA SER A 5 -9.41 -8.86 11.05
C SER A 5 -9.74 -7.73 10.09
N TYR A 6 -8.79 -7.35 9.24
CA TYR A 6 -9.05 -6.45 8.11
C TYR A 6 -9.08 -7.30 6.85
N ARG A 7 -10.28 -7.65 6.40
CA ARG A 7 -10.45 -8.35 5.14
C ARG A 7 -10.80 -7.34 4.06
N PHE A 8 -10.11 -7.44 2.94
CA PHE A 8 -10.50 -6.74 1.73
C PHE A 8 -11.17 -7.73 0.78
N LYS A 9 -12.19 -7.25 0.07
CA LYS A 9 -12.91 -8.02 -0.94
C LYS A 9 -12.11 -8.11 -2.24
N SER A 10 -11.62 -6.95 -2.67
CA SER A 10 -10.94 -6.78 -3.96
C SER A 10 -9.71 -5.90 -3.77
N GLY A 11 -8.65 -6.23 -4.49
CA GLY A 11 -7.40 -5.46 -4.49
C GLY A 11 -6.84 -5.37 -5.91
N VAL A 12 -6.37 -4.20 -6.31
CA VAL A 12 -5.75 -3.95 -7.62
C VAL A 12 -4.41 -3.27 -7.39
N SER A 13 -3.35 -3.80 -7.96
CA SER A 13 -2.03 -3.15 -7.96
C SER A 13 -1.65 -2.71 -9.35
N ALA A 14 -1.16 -1.48 -9.47
CA ALA A 14 -0.52 -0.94 -10.65
C ALA A 14 0.93 -0.58 -10.33
N PHE A 15 1.82 -0.87 -11.27
CA PHE A 15 3.24 -0.59 -11.16
C PHE A 15 3.62 0.48 -12.18
N PHE A 16 4.35 1.49 -11.72
CA PHE A 16 4.82 2.60 -12.52
C PHE A 16 6.33 2.72 -12.37
N GLU A 17 7.02 3.11 -13.43
CA GLU A 17 8.41 3.52 -13.31
C GLU A 17 8.49 4.87 -12.61
N MET A 18 9.44 4.99 -11.69
CA MET A 18 9.81 6.25 -11.04
C MET A 18 11.33 6.44 -11.11
N ALA A 19 11.81 7.67 -10.96
CA ALA A 19 13.25 7.89 -10.84
C ALA A 19 13.77 7.24 -9.56
N THR A 20 14.92 6.58 -9.63
CA THR A 20 15.54 5.99 -8.43
C THR A 20 15.89 7.04 -7.38
N ALA A 21 16.21 8.27 -7.82
CA ALA A 21 16.43 9.40 -6.90
C ALA A 21 15.20 9.67 -6.03
N ASP A 22 14.02 9.84 -6.64
CA ASP A 22 12.75 10.05 -5.94
C ASP A 22 12.42 8.87 -5.00
N ALA A 23 12.74 7.64 -5.43
CA ALA A 23 12.53 6.46 -4.60
C ALA A 23 13.40 6.48 -3.33
N ARG A 24 14.64 6.94 -3.42
CA ARG A 24 15.54 7.10 -2.26
C ARG A 24 15.08 8.21 -1.32
N GLU A 25 14.46 9.28 -1.83
CA GLU A 25 13.95 10.37 -0.98
C GLU A 25 12.81 9.93 -0.04
N VAL A 26 12.01 8.94 -0.44
CA VAL A 26 10.88 8.42 0.36
C VAL A 26 11.24 7.20 1.21
N LEU A 27 12.42 6.60 0.97
CA LEU A 27 12.89 5.43 1.70
C LEU A 27 13.76 5.85 2.90
N PRO A 28 13.70 5.11 4.02
CA PRO A 28 14.70 5.20 5.07
C PRO A 28 16.10 4.87 4.54
N ASP A 29 17.14 5.53 5.09
CA ASP A 29 18.54 5.43 4.66
C ASP A 29 19.12 3.99 4.59
N HIS A 30 18.50 3.02 5.27
CA HIS A 30 18.96 1.62 5.29
C HIS A 30 18.29 0.75 4.22
N LEU A 31 17.38 1.30 3.41
CA LEU A 31 16.69 0.60 2.33
C LEU A 31 17.12 1.16 0.97
N GLU A 32 17.39 0.26 0.03
CA GLU A 32 17.63 0.60 -1.37
C GLU A 32 16.44 0.14 -2.22
N PRO A 33 15.97 0.96 -3.18
CA PRO A 33 14.94 0.53 -4.10
C PRO A 33 15.48 -0.49 -5.11
N ILE A 34 14.63 -1.38 -5.61
CA ILE A 34 14.97 -2.20 -6.76
C ILE A 34 14.98 -1.31 -8.01
N GLU A 35 16.07 -1.38 -8.78
CA GLU A 35 16.14 -0.84 -10.14
C GLU A 35 15.78 -1.93 -11.15
N VAL A 36 14.78 -1.67 -12.02
CA VAL A 36 14.46 -2.57 -13.15
C VAL A 36 15.28 -2.24 -14.39
N THR A 37 15.64 -0.97 -14.55
CA THR A 37 16.60 -0.47 -15.52
C THR A 37 17.40 0.65 -14.86
N HIS A 38 18.50 1.07 -15.47
CA HIS A 38 19.40 2.07 -14.88
C HIS A 38 18.64 3.33 -14.45
N GLN A 39 18.71 3.68 -13.16
CA GLN A 39 18.05 4.85 -12.55
C GLN A 39 16.52 4.84 -12.61
N ARG A 40 15.91 3.68 -12.86
CA ARG A 40 14.46 3.48 -12.85
C ARG A 40 14.06 2.43 -11.83
N SER A 41 13.36 2.89 -10.80
CA SER A 41 12.75 2.06 -9.76
C SER A 41 11.25 1.92 -9.98
N ILE A 42 10.59 1.10 -9.16
CA ILE A 42 9.15 0.85 -9.28
C ILE A 42 8.39 1.52 -8.14
N LEU A 43 7.44 2.38 -8.51
CA LEU A 43 6.33 2.79 -7.68
C LEU A 43 5.19 1.76 -7.81
N SER A 44 4.76 1.20 -6.69
CA SER A 44 3.56 0.38 -6.60
C SER A 44 2.43 1.22 -6.02
N VAL A 45 1.29 1.25 -6.70
CA VAL A 45 0.04 1.82 -6.19
C VAL A 45 -0.98 0.71 -6.08
N THR A 46 -1.35 0.36 -4.86
CA THR A 46 -2.29 -0.70 -4.57
C THR A 46 -3.57 -0.13 -3.99
N ALA A 47 -4.70 -0.37 -4.66
CA ALA A 47 -6.02 -0.05 -4.17
C ALA A 47 -6.65 -1.27 -3.50
N PHE A 48 -7.26 -1.07 -2.35
CA PHE A 48 -8.00 -2.09 -1.59
C PHE A 48 -9.43 -1.62 -1.34
N LEU A 49 -10.39 -2.52 -1.55
CA LEU A 49 -11.76 -2.37 -1.09
C LEU A 49 -11.96 -3.22 0.18
N PHE A 50 -12.01 -2.57 1.34
CA PHE A 50 -12.36 -3.21 2.60
C PHE A 50 -13.88 -3.25 2.73
N ASP A 51 -14.47 -4.43 2.96
CA ASP A 51 -15.91 -4.64 3.12
C ASP A 51 -16.28 -5.17 4.51
N ASP A 52 -15.46 -6.07 5.06
CA ASP A 52 -15.56 -6.61 6.42
C ASP A 52 -14.60 -5.85 7.35
N SER A 53 -15.07 -4.68 7.82
CA SER A 53 -14.32 -3.78 8.69
C SER A 53 -15.20 -3.22 9.81
N VAL A 54 -14.58 -2.89 10.94
CA VAL A 54 -15.25 -2.31 12.12
C VAL A 54 -15.91 -0.94 11.86
N VAL A 55 -15.54 -0.26 10.76
CA VAL A 55 -16.04 1.07 10.39
C VAL A 55 -16.92 1.05 9.13
N GLY A 56 -17.32 -0.13 8.67
CA GLY A 56 -18.02 -0.30 7.39
C GLY A 56 -17.08 -0.33 6.17
N PRO A 57 -17.63 -0.32 4.95
CA PRO A 57 -16.83 -0.42 3.74
C PRO A 57 -16.07 0.86 3.43
N TYR A 58 -14.80 0.75 3.04
CA TYR A 58 -13.97 1.89 2.64
C TYR A 58 -12.89 1.48 1.63
N THR A 59 -12.39 2.47 0.91
CA THR A 59 -11.29 2.30 -0.03
C THR A 59 -9.98 2.78 0.59
N GLU A 60 -8.90 2.06 0.34
CA GLU A 60 -7.55 2.46 0.73
C GLU A 60 -6.59 2.36 -0.47
N LEU A 61 -5.80 3.40 -0.68
CA LEU A 61 -4.67 3.39 -1.60
C LEU A 61 -3.39 3.30 -0.79
N MET A 62 -2.50 2.41 -1.20
CA MET A 62 -1.17 2.25 -0.65
C MET A 62 -0.13 2.53 -1.73
N PHE A 63 0.72 3.51 -1.47
CA PHE A 63 1.87 3.86 -2.30
C PHE A 63 3.12 3.28 -1.66
N SER A 64 3.81 2.45 -2.43
CA SER A 64 4.97 1.71 -1.95
C SER A 64 6.10 1.74 -2.97
N VAL A 65 7.32 1.75 -2.49
CA VAL A 65 8.50 1.47 -3.32
C VAL A 65 8.84 -0.01 -3.17
N ILE A 66 9.19 -0.67 -4.29
CA ILE A 66 9.68 -2.05 -4.22
C ILE A 66 11.14 -2.02 -3.76
N VAL A 67 11.40 -2.71 -2.65
CA VAL A 67 12.72 -2.89 -2.04
C VAL A 67 13.09 -4.38 -2.03
N PRO A 68 14.38 -4.71 -2.04
CA PRO A 68 14.82 -6.07 -1.77
C PRO A 68 14.25 -6.55 -0.43
N PRO A 69 13.77 -7.80 -0.35
CA PRO A 69 13.39 -8.36 0.94
C PRO A 69 14.61 -8.42 1.86
N MET A 70 14.48 -7.94 3.09
CA MET A 70 15.54 -8.08 4.09
C MET A 70 15.65 -9.54 4.52
N VAL A 71 16.83 -10.13 4.33
CA VAL A 71 17.14 -11.49 4.75
C VAL A 71 17.67 -11.43 6.18
N ALA A 72 16.82 -11.63 7.19
CA ALA A 72 17.31 -12.05 8.50
C ALA A 72 17.79 -13.52 8.40
N GLU A 73 18.78 -13.95 9.17
CA GLU A 73 19.38 -15.30 9.03
C GLU A 73 18.41 -16.48 9.22
N TRP A 74 17.18 -16.26 9.71
CA TRP A 74 16.23 -17.32 10.06
C TRP A 74 14.81 -17.00 9.55
N GLY A 75 14.36 -17.57 8.41
CA GLY A 75 12.94 -17.55 8.04
C GLY A 75 12.58 -17.82 6.57
N GLN A 76 11.29 -18.00 6.29
CA GLN A 76 10.74 -17.89 4.93
C GLN A 76 10.67 -16.41 4.55
N HIS A 77 11.50 -15.99 3.60
CA HIS A 77 11.56 -14.59 3.17
C HIS A 77 10.44 -14.25 2.18
N ALA A 78 9.91 -13.03 2.28
CA ALA A 78 9.03 -12.48 1.27
C ALA A 78 9.78 -12.42 -0.07
N LYS A 79 9.17 -12.86 -1.17
CA LYS A 79 9.79 -12.77 -2.51
C LYS A 79 9.81 -11.35 -3.08
N ALA A 80 9.03 -10.44 -2.48
CA ALA A 80 8.99 -9.03 -2.80
C ALA A 80 8.80 -8.23 -1.51
N GLY A 81 9.62 -7.19 -1.30
CA GLY A 81 9.45 -6.24 -0.21
C GLY A 81 8.78 -4.97 -0.73
N PHE A 82 7.59 -4.65 -0.24
CA PHE A 82 6.95 -3.35 -0.50
C PHE A 82 7.18 -2.49 0.72
N PHE A 83 7.84 -1.34 0.55
CA PHE A 83 7.93 -0.34 1.59
C PHE A 83 6.83 0.71 1.38
N PRO A 84 5.77 0.73 2.20
CA PRO A 84 4.70 1.72 2.10
C PRO A 84 5.17 3.08 2.63
N PHE A 85 5.23 4.09 1.76
CA PHE A 85 5.64 5.45 2.12
C PHE A 85 4.48 6.44 2.15
N LEU A 86 3.31 6.07 1.64
CA LEU A 86 2.08 6.84 1.79
C LEU A 86 0.85 5.93 1.70
N ALA A 87 -0.11 6.12 2.60
CA ALA A 87 -1.43 5.53 2.54
C ALA A 87 -2.49 6.62 2.45
N ALA A 88 -3.58 6.40 1.73
CA ALA A 88 -4.73 7.30 1.68
C ALA A 88 -6.02 6.49 1.76
N THR A 89 -7.02 6.98 2.47
CA THR A 89 -8.26 6.21 2.71
C THR A 89 -9.48 7.10 2.58
N SER A 90 -10.60 6.53 2.18
CA SER A 90 -11.89 7.22 2.06
C SER A 90 -12.62 7.37 3.40
N SER A 91 -12.01 6.95 4.51
CA SER A 91 -12.61 7.00 5.85
C SER A 91 -11.63 7.52 6.90
N ALA A 92 -11.92 8.69 7.46
CA ALA A 92 -11.20 9.26 8.59
C ALA A 92 -11.15 8.32 9.81
N GLU A 93 -12.21 7.54 10.05
CA GLU A 93 -12.23 6.58 11.18
C GLU A 93 -11.30 5.39 10.92
N ALA A 94 -11.31 4.84 9.69
CA ALA A 94 -10.37 3.80 9.28
C ALA A 94 -8.92 4.27 9.43
N ARG A 95 -8.64 5.50 8.97
CA ARG A 95 -7.33 6.15 9.10
C ARG A 95 -6.87 6.17 10.54
N ARG A 96 -7.70 6.67 11.47
CA ARG A 96 -7.34 6.79 12.89
C ARG A 96 -6.99 5.43 13.51
N ILE A 97 -7.84 4.43 13.30
CA ILE A 97 -7.65 3.08 13.85
C ILE A 97 -6.38 2.43 13.29
N LYS A 98 -6.14 2.57 11.97
CA LYS A 98 -4.98 1.96 11.32
C LYS A 98 -3.68 2.71 11.59
N SER A 99 -3.70 4.04 11.72
CA SER A 99 -2.51 4.82 12.09
C SER A 99 -2.01 4.45 13.48
N GLU A 100 -2.94 4.20 14.42
CA GLU A 100 -2.63 3.71 15.77
C GLU A 100 -2.01 2.31 15.76
N ARG A 101 -2.40 1.44 14.81
CA ARG A 101 -2.00 0.02 14.78
C ARG A 101 -0.79 -0.29 13.90
N PHE A 102 -0.70 0.34 12.73
CA PHE A 102 0.28 -0.01 11.68
C PHE A 102 1.31 1.08 11.43
N HIS A 103 1.10 2.28 11.97
CA HIS A 103 2.03 3.41 11.85
C HIS A 103 2.42 3.77 10.41
N PHE A 104 1.54 3.49 9.44
CA PHE A 104 1.76 3.97 8.08
C PHE A 104 1.59 5.49 8.02
N PRO A 105 2.37 6.18 7.17
CA PRO A 105 2.17 7.59 6.87
C PRO A 105 0.86 7.76 6.09
N TYR A 106 -0.20 8.25 6.74
CA TYR A 106 -1.48 8.51 6.09
C TYR A 106 -1.58 9.94 5.57
N HIS A 107 -2.19 10.11 4.41
CA HIS A 107 -2.61 11.40 3.89
C HIS A 107 -3.62 12.08 4.85
N PRO A 108 -3.54 13.41 5.05
CA PRO A 108 -4.41 14.14 5.98
C PRO A 108 -5.86 14.28 5.49
N ASP A 109 -6.08 14.20 4.18
CA ASP A 109 -7.43 14.28 3.61
C ASP A 109 -7.93 12.92 3.17
N ASP A 110 -9.23 12.73 3.30
CA ASP A 110 -9.92 11.55 2.80
C ASP A 110 -9.99 11.60 1.27
N ILE A 111 -9.83 10.44 0.63
CA ILE A 111 -9.91 10.31 -0.83
C ILE A 111 -11.30 9.91 -1.28
N ASP A 112 -11.75 10.42 -2.43
CA ASP A 112 -12.90 9.88 -3.15
C ASP A 112 -12.40 8.83 -4.15
N ALA A 113 -12.34 7.59 -3.69
CA ALA A 113 -11.92 6.45 -4.51
C ALA A 113 -13.00 5.36 -4.49
N GLN A 114 -13.43 4.93 -5.67
CA GLN A 114 -14.57 4.02 -5.84
C GLN A 114 -14.20 2.80 -6.67
N PHE A 115 -14.58 1.62 -6.16
CA PHE A 115 -14.50 0.36 -6.88
C PHE A 115 -15.79 0.12 -7.67
N ILE A 116 -15.66 0.05 -8.99
CA ILE A 116 -16.75 -0.30 -9.90
C ILE A 116 -16.42 -1.70 -10.44
N GLU A 117 -17.09 -2.69 -9.89
CA GLU A 117 -16.89 -4.11 -10.21
C GLU A 117 -18.13 -4.63 -10.95
N THR A 118 -17.91 -5.14 -12.16
CA THR A 118 -18.89 -5.91 -12.93
C THR A 118 -18.34 -7.32 -13.15
N ASN A 119 -19.16 -8.23 -13.66
CA ASN A 119 -18.73 -9.60 -13.96
C ASN A 119 -17.54 -9.68 -14.94
N GLU A 120 -17.27 -8.62 -15.72
CA GLU A 120 -16.25 -8.59 -16.76
C GLU A 120 -15.12 -7.58 -16.49
N LYS A 121 -15.34 -6.61 -15.60
CA LYS A 121 -14.42 -5.48 -15.44
C LYS A 121 -14.34 -5.00 -14.00
N LEU A 122 -13.12 -4.74 -13.57
CA LEU A 122 -12.82 -4.01 -12.36
C LEU A 122 -12.24 -2.64 -12.72
N ARG A 123 -12.80 -1.57 -12.15
CA ARG A 123 -12.30 -0.21 -12.32
C ARG A 123 -12.21 0.47 -10.96
N VAL A 124 -11.09 1.14 -10.72
CA VAL A 124 -10.93 2.10 -9.62
C VAL A 124 -11.02 3.50 -10.24
N ARG A 125 -11.89 4.36 -9.69
CA ARG A 125 -12.03 5.77 -10.07
C ARG A 125 -11.68 6.65 -8.89
#